data_AF-A0A928X6Q6-F1
#
_entry.id   AF-A0A928X6Q6-F1
#
_cell.length_a   1.000
_cell.length_b   1.000
_cell.length_c   1.000
_cell.angle_alpha   90.00
_cell.angle_beta   90.00
_cell.angle_gamma   90.00
#
_symmetry.space_group_name_H-M   'P 1'
#
loop_
_entity.id
_entity.type
_entity.pdbx_description
1 polymer ?
#
loop_
_entity_poly.entity_id
_entity_poly.type
_entity_poly.pdbx_seq_one_letter_code
_entity_poly.pdbx_strand_id
1 'polypeptide(L)'
;MVLSLLLGFAIGFERKLRFKEAGIRTHTIVCVGACLFTLVSVFGFSSADSSRVAAQVVSGIGFIGAGMIFYHKEVVRGLTTAAGIWATAAIGMSVGAGLSTLN
;
A
#
# COMPACT_ATOMS: atom_id res chain seq x y z
N MET A 1 -1.69 -7.41 -11.07
CA MET A 1 -2.05 -5.99 -11.35
C MET A 1 -3.55 -5.72 -11.39
N VAL A 2 -4.36 -6.43 -12.19
CA VAL A 2 -5.83 -6.20 -12.18
C VAL A 2 -6.41 -6.45 -10.79
N LEU A 3 -5.99 -7.54 -10.12
CA LEU A 3 -6.40 -7.83 -8.75
C LEU A 3 -6.02 -6.73 -7.75
N SER A 4 -4.80 -6.18 -7.83
CA SER A 4 -4.39 -5.09 -6.93
C SER A 4 -5.16 -3.79 -7.20
N LEU A 5 -5.57 -3.54 -8.45
CA LEU A 5 -6.45 -2.42 -8.78
C LEU A 5 -7.82 -2.60 -8.13
N LEU A 6 -8.44 -3.78 -8.26
CA LEU A 6 -9.75 -4.07 -7.67
C LEU A 6 -9.72 -4.01 -6.14
N LEU A 7 -8.71 -4.59 -5.51
CA LEU A 7 -8.55 -4.57 -4.05
C LEU A 7 -8.29 -3.15 -3.52
N GLY A 8 -7.38 -2.41 -4.16
CA GLY A 8 -7.11 -1.01 -3.81
C GLY A 8 -8.34 -0.11 -3.98
N PHE A 9 -9.12 -0.33 -5.04
CA PHE A 9 -10.39 0.35 -5.26
C PHE A 9 -11.41 0.02 -4.17
N ALA A 10 -11.59 -1.27 -3.84
CA ALA A 10 -12.55 -1.70 -2.82
C ALA A 10 -12.26 -1.10 -1.44
N ILE A 11 -10.99 -1.15 -1.01
CA ILE A 11 -10.54 -0.53 0.26
C ILE A 11 -10.80 0.98 0.24
N GLY A 12 -10.37 1.63 -0.84
CA GLY A 12 -10.53 3.08 -0.96
C GLY A 12 -11.99 3.52 -1.08
N PHE A 13 -12.86 2.68 -1.63
CA PHE A 13 -14.30 2.91 -1.70
C PHE A 13 -14.93 2.84 -0.31
N GLU A 14 -14.63 1.80 0.48
CA GLU A 14 -15.08 1.70 1.87
C GLU A 14 -14.59 2.91 2.69
N ARG A 15 -13.32 3.29 2.53
CA ARG A 15 -12.74 4.46 3.23
C ARG A 15 -13.45 5.76 2.87
N LYS A 16 -13.79 5.94 1.58
CA LYS A 16 -14.56 7.10 1.10
C LYS A 16 -15.97 7.13 1.70
N LEU A 17 -16.65 5.98 1.78
CA LEU A 17 -17.98 5.88 2.40
C LEU A 17 -17.95 6.23 3.90
N ARG A 18 -16.84 5.94 4.58
CA ARG A 18 -16.63 6.29 6.00
C ARG A 18 -16.02 7.68 6.21
N PHE A 19 -16.05 8.56 5.19
CA PHE A 19 -15.52 9.93 5.23
C PHE A 19 -14.08 10.04 5.77
N LYS A 20 -13.22 9.10 5.37
CA LYS A 20 -11.80 9.12 5.76
C LYS A 20 -10.97 9.93 4.75
N GLU A 21 -9.88 10.53 5.23
CA GLU A 21 -9.03 11.45 4.46
C GLU A 21 -8.40 10.79 3.22
N ALA A 22 -7.87 9.56 3.34
CA ALA A 22 -7.44 8.78 2.18
C ALA A 22 -8.59 7.94 1.65
N GLY A 23 -8.97 8.19 0.39
CA GLY A 23 -10.06 7.49 -0.30
C GLY A 23 -9.58 6.64 -1.47
N ILE A 24 -10.48 6.44 -2.44
CA ILE A 24 -10.31 5.59 -3.63
C ILE A 24 -8.96 5.81 -4.33
N ARG A 25 -8.65 7.07 -4.67
CA ARG A 25 -7.43 7.41 -5.42
C ARG A 25 -6.16 6.97 -4.69
N THR A 26 -6.07 7.27 -3.39
CA THR A 26 -4.89 6.96 -2.58
C THR A 26 -4.68 5.46 -2.47
N HIS A 27 -5.70 4.70 -2.05
CA HIS A 27 -5.59 3.26 -1.85
C HIS A 27 -5.35 2.51 -3.17
N THR A 28 -5.97 2.95 -4.28
CA THR A 28 -5.76 2.32 -5.60
C THR A 28 -4.33 2.51 -6.08
N ILE A 29 -3.80 3.74 -6.05
CA ILE A 29 -2.44 4.03 -6.51
C ILE A 29 -1.41 3.30 -5.64
N VAL A 30 -1.59 3.29 -4.32
CA VAL A 30 -0.68 2.60 -3.39
C VAL A 30 -0.68 1.09 -3.65
N CYS A 31 -1.85 0.46 -3.79
CA CYS A 31 -1.95 -0.98 -4.02
C CYS A 31 -1.33 -1.39 -5.37
N VAL A 32 -1.60 -0.63 -6.43
CA VAL A 32 -1.06 -0.91 -7.78
C VAL A 32 0.44 -0.64 -7.82
N GLY A 33 0.90 0.48 -7.26
CA GLY A 33 2.33 0.83 -7.21
C GLY A 33 3.14 -0.19 -6.45
N ALA A 34 2.67 -0.62 -5.28
CA ALA A 34 3.33 -1.67 -4.50
C ALA A 34 3.40 -3.00 -5.27
N CYS A 35 2.30 -3.40 -5.92
CA CYS A 35 2.29 -4.58 -6.81
C CYS A 35 3.31 -4.46 -7.95
N LEU A 36 3.41 -3.29 -8.57
CA LEU A 36 4.32 -3.05 -9.69
C LEU A 36 5.78 -3.07 -9.23
N PHE A 37 6.12 -2.42 -8.11
CA PHE A 37 7.48 -2.49 -7.56
C PHE A 37 7.88 -3.92 -7.20
N THR A 38 6.96 -4.72 -6.66
CA THR A 38 7.23 -6.15 -6.40
C THR A 38 7.46 -6.93 -7.68
N LEU A 39 6.63 -6.74 -8.71
CA LEU A 39 6.82 -7.41 -10.01
C LEU A 39 8.15 -7.02 -10.67
N VAL A 40 8.48 -5.73 -10.69
CA VAL A 40 9.78 -5.24 -11.21
C VAL A 40 10.93 -5.83 -10.40
N SER A 41 10.78 -5.96 -9.09
CA SER A 41 11.81 -6.58 -8.27
C SER A 41 12.04 -8.06 -8.58
N VAL A 42 10.97 -8.83 -8.79
CA VAL A 42 11.03 -10.28 -8.98
C VAL A 42 11.44 -10.64 -10.41
N PHE A 43 10.91 -9.92 -11.40
CA PHE A 43 11.08 -10.27 -12.82
C PHE A 43 12.00 -9.31 -13.59
N GLY A 44 12.24 -8.11 -13.09
CA GLY A 44 13.03 -7.09 -13.79
C GLY A 44 14.54 -7.19 -13.57
N PHE A 45 15.00 -7.97 -12.59
CA PHE A 45 16.42 -8.11 -12.25
C PHE A 45 16.79 -9.58 -12.09
N SER A 46 17.71 -10.08 -12.91
CA SER A 46 18.10 -11.51 -12.96
C SER A 46 18.88 -12.02 -11.74
N SER A 47 19.41 -11.13 -10.91
CA SER A 47 20.36 -11.48 -9.83
C SER A 47 20.20 -10.63 -8.56
N ALA A 48 19.15 -9.82 -8.46
CA ALA A 48 18.97 -8.93 -7.32
C ALA A 48 18.20 -9.63 -6.19
N ASP A 49 18.65 -9.42 -4.95
CA ASP A 49 17.90 -9.78 -3.75
C ASP A 49 16.52 -9.12 -3.80
N SER A 50 15.50 -9.85 -4.26
CA SER A 50 14.14 -9.34 -4.43
C SER A 50 13.53 -8.88 -3.10
N SER A 51 14.06 -9.41 -1.99
CA SER A 51 13.77 -8.98 -0.62
C SER A 51 14.18 -7.53 -0.34
N ARG A 52 15.23 -7.00 -0.99
CA ARG A 52 15.71 -5.62 -0.75
C ARG A 52 14.73 -4.59 -1.28
N VAL A 53 14.21 -4.76 -2.49
CA VAL A 53 13.21 -3.83 -3.04
C VAL A 53 11.93 -3.89 -2.22
N ALA A 54 11.49 -5.09 -1.84
CA ALA A 54 10.35 -5.27 -0.95
C ALA A 54 10.53 -4.50 0.38
N ALA A 55 11.71 -4.59 1.02
CA ALA A 55 12.01 -3.84 2.23
C ALA A 55 11.98 -2.32 2.02
N GLN A 56 12.45 -1.83 0.86
CA GLN A 56 12.41 -0.39 0.53
C GLN A 56 10.99 0.12 0.29
N VAL A 57 10.11 -0.68 -0.30
CA VAL A 57 8.69 -0.35 -0.46
C VAL A 57 8.03 -0.17 0.91
N VAL A 58 8.24 -1.10 1.85
CA VAL A 58 7.69 -1.01 3.22
C VAL A 58 8.20 0.24 3.94
N SER A 59 9.51 0.52 3.85
CA SER A 59 10.12 1.72 4.45
C SER A 59 9.54 3.00 3.86
N GLY A 60 9.46 3.10 2.53
CA GLY A 60 8.92 4.27 1.82
C GLY A 60 7.46 4.55 2.15
N ILE A 61 6.63 3.53 2.26
CA ILE A 61 5.22 3.69 2.66
C ILE A 61 5.10 4.05 4.15
N GLY A 62 5.97 3.54 5.02
CA GLY A 62 6.06 3.97 6.41
C GLY A 62 6.32 5.47 6.54
N PHE A 63 7.24 6.00 5.72
CA PHE A 63 7.54 7.43 5.67
C PHE A 63 6.34 8.27 5.18
N ILE A 64 5.70 7.88 4.08
CA ILE A 64 4.49 8.58 3.57
C ILE A 64 3.35 8.52 4.59
N GLY A 65 3.16 7.37 5.25
CA GLY A 65 2.16 7.17 6.29
C GLY A 65 2.40 8.07 7.50
N ALA A 66 3.65 8.25 7.93
CA ALA A 66 4.00 9.18 9.01
C ALA A 66 3.61 10.62 8.67
N GLY A 67 3.77 11.04 7.40
CA GLY A 67 3.34 12.36 6.92
C GLY A 67 1.82 12.60 6.95
N MET A 68 1.01 11.54 7.08
CA MET A 68 -0.45 11.65 7.26
C MET A 68 -0.86 11.83 8.72
N ILE A 69 0.04 11.59 9.68
CA ILE A 69 -0.25 11.68 11.10
C ILE A 69 0.08 13.10 11.57
N PHE A 70 -0.92 13.78 12.13
CA PHE A 70 -0.73 15.13 12.69
C PHE A 70 -1.39 15.27 14.05
N TYR A 71 -0.73 16.05 14.91
CA TYR A 71 -1.19 16.35 16.25
C TYR A 71 -1.73 17.78 16.28
N HIS A 72 -3.00 17.94 16.70
CA HIS A 72 -3.60 19.27 16.86
C HIS A 72 -4.50 19.29 18.08
N LYS A 73 -4.29 20.27 18.98
CA LYS A 73 -5.09 20.48 20.20
C LYS A 73 -5.35 19.19 20.98
N GLU A 74 -4.28 18.46 21.30
CA GLU A 74 -4.33 17.20 22.06
C GLU A 74 -4.96 16.00 21.36
N VAL A 75 -5.34 16.13 20.08
CA VAL A 75 -5.91 15.04 19.30
C VAL A 75 -4.96 14.63 18.17
N VAL A 76 -4.62 13.33 18.13
CA VAL A 76 -3.91 12.71 17.01
C VAL A 76 -4.91 12.36 15.90
N ARG A 77 -4.68 12.86 14.69
CA ARG A 77 -5.47 12.53 13.50
C ARG A 77 -4.62 11.79 12.46
N GLY A 78 -5.30 11.14 11.52
CA GLY A 78 -4.64 10.44 10.42
C GLY A 78 -4.03 9.07 10.76
N LEU A 79 -3.95 8.66 12.03
CA LEU A 79 -3.36 7.36 12.43
C LEU A 79 -3.96 6.15 11.70
N THR A 80 -5.29 6.06 11.66
CA THR A 80 -6.00 4.96 10.96
C THR A 80 -5.86 5.05 9.44
N THR A 81 -5.71 6.26 8.91
CA THR A 81 -5.45 6.50 7.48
C THR A 81 -4.06 6.01 7.10
N ALA A 82 -3.04 6.36 7.90
CA ALA A 82 -1.66 5.90 7.73
C ALA A 82 -1.56 4.37 7.80
N ALA A 83 -2.15 3.75 8.82
CA ALA A 83 -2.20 2.30 8.96
C ALA A 83 -2.92 1.62 7.77
N GLY A 84 -4.01 2.23 7.29
CA GLY A 84 -4.74 1.73 6.13
C GLY A 84 -3.91 1.78 4.83
N ILE A 85 -3.17 2.86 4.60
CA ILE A 85 -2.26 2.99 3.45
C ILE A 85 -1.16 1.91 3.54
N TRP A 86 -0.59 1.73 4.73
CA TRP A 86 0.43 0.71 4.98
C TRP A 86 -0.07 -0.70 4.68
N ALA A 87 -1.26 -1.06 5.19
CA ALA A 87 -1.89 -2.35 4.90
C ALA A 87 -2.20 -2.54 3.41
N THR A 88 -2.63 -1.47 2.74
CA THR A 88 -2.95 -1.50 1.30
C THR A 88 -1.71 -1.77 0.44
N ALA A 89 -0.58 -1.21 0.84
CA ALA A 89 0.68 -1.53 0.18
C ALA A 89 1.07 -2.99 0.36
N ALA A 90 0.94 -3.53 1.57
CA ALA A 90 1.21 -4.94 1.85
C ALA A 90 0.36 -5.86 0.96
N ILE A 91 -0.94 -5.57 0.81
CA ILE A 91 -1.83 -6.30 -0.11
C ILE A 91 -1.32 -6.23 -1.56
N GLY A 92 -0.93 -5.03 -2.02
CA GLY A 92 -0.34 -4.85 -3.35
C GLY A 92 0.91 -5.70 -3.55
N MET A 93 1.82 -5.73 -2.57
CA MET A 93 3.03 -6.55 -2.60
C MET A 93 2.69 -8.05 -2.62
N SER A 94 1.74 -8.51 -1.79
CA SER A 94 1.29 -9.91 -1.79
C SER A 94 0.73 -10.33 -3.15
N VAL A 95 -0.03 -9.45 -3.82
CA VAL A 95 -0.51 -9.68 -5.19
C VAL A 95 0.65 -9.75 -6.18
N GLY A 96 1.62 -8.84 -6.08
CA GLY A 96 2.80 -8.81 -6.95
C GLY A 96 3.73 -10.02 -6.76
N ALA A 97 3.84 -10.54 -5.54
CA ALA A 97 4.65 -11.71 -5.20
C ALA A 97 3.95 -13.05 -5.51
N GLY A 98 2.70 -13.05 -5.97
CA GLY A 98 1.92 -14.27 -6.21
C GLY A 98 1.37 -14.94 -4.94
N LEU A 99 1.59 -14.36 -3.76
CA LEU A 99 1.11 -14.84 -2.45
C LEU A 99 -0.40 -14.62 -2.21
N SER A 100 -1.09 -14.00 -3.18
CA SER A 100 -2.54 -13.71 -3.09
C SER A 100 -3.44 -14.93 -3.32
N THR A 101 -2.88 -16.04 -3.81
CA THR A 101 -3.48 -17.37 -3.74
C THR A 101 -2.77 -18.14 -2.64
N LEU A 102 -3.45 -18.36 -1.51
CA LEU A 102 -3.08 -19.38 -0.53
C LEU A 102 -3.03 -20.72 -1.28
N ASN A 103 -1.84 -21.23 -1.56
CA ASN A 103 -1.61 -22.57 -2.09
C ASN A 103 -0.56 -23.25 -1.20
#